data_AF-A0A947PKV8-F1
#
_entry.id   AF-A0A947PKV8-F1
#
_cell.length_a   1.000
_cell.length_b   1.000
_cell.length_c   1.000
_cell.angle_alpha   90.00
_cell.angle_beta   90.00
_cell.angle_gamma   90.00
#
_symmetry.space_group_name_H-M   'P 1'
#
loop_
_entity.id
_entity.type
_entity.pdbx_description
1 polymer ?
#
loop_
_entity_poly.entity_id
_entity_poly.type
_entity_poly.pdbx_seq_one_letter_code
_entity_poly.pdbx_strand_id
1 'polypeptide(L)'
;MKKLISATITAAAFVMMAGTAHAEDPKAAIAKLDAMYAKLGEPHVDGNAEKAGDLAVPALYFGKRKINNNNDVVDEFKKSTGATATVFVKSGEDYVRISTNVLTPEGKRGVGTKLARAATYEAMNKGVQACSVVDVLGTKYDACYNPIKDKSGAVIGVTYIGFKQ
;
A
#
# COMPACT_ATOMS: atom_id res chain seq x y z
N MET A 1 68.88 10.43 29.31
CA MET A 1 68.04 11.61 29.59
C MET A 1 67.76 12.36 28.28
N LYS A 2 66.56 12.19 27.71
CA LYS A 2 65.90 13.16 26.80
C LYS A 2 64.46 12.67 26.57
N LYS A 3 63.55 13.63 26.58
CA LYS A 3 62.16 13.57 27.04
C LYS A 3 61.18 12.96 26.02
N LEU A 4 60.06 12.47 26.59
CA LEU A 4 58.74 12.28 25.96
C LEU A 4 58.42 13.34 24.90
N ILE A 5 57.84 12.91 23.79
CA ILE A 5 56.62 13.53 23.25
C ILE A 5 55.70 12.41 22.77
N SER A 6 54.64 12.18 23.53
CA SER A 6 53.48 11.38 23.14
C SER A 6 52.66 12.22 22.16
N ALA A 7 52.38 11.70 20.97
CA ALA A 7 51.44 12.30 20.03
C ALA A 7 50.35 11.27 19.75
N THR A 8 49.34 11.24 20.62
CA THR A 8 48.13 10.45 20.42
C THR A 8 47.32 11.13 19.32
N ILE A 9 47.49 10.66 18.09
CA ILE A 9 46.58 11.00 16.99
C ILE A 9 45.26 10.31 17.30
N THR A 10 44.32 11.06 17.85
CA THR A 10 42.94 10.58 18.01
C THR A 10 42.29 10.67 16.64
N ALA A 11 42.33 9.57 15.89
CA ALA A 11 41.54 9.43 14.67
C ALA A 11 40.07 9.39 15.08
N ALA A 12 39.36 10.52 14.95
CA ALA A 12 37.92 10.54 15.04
C ALA A 12 37.37 9.79 13.82
N ALA A 13 36.97 8.54 14.02
CA ALA A 13 36.22 7.78 13.03
C ALA A 13 34.83 8.41 12.91
N PHE A 14 34.67 9.32 11.95
CA PHE A 14 33.37 9.80 11.52
C PHE A 14 32.71 8.66 10.72
N VAL A 15 31.94 7.81 11.41
CA VAL A 15 31.08 6.86 10.73
C VAL A 15 29.99 7.69 10.04
N MET A 16 30.19 7.98 8.75
CA MET A 16 29.08 8.38 7.90
C MET A 16 28.12 7.18 7.83
N MET A 17 27.11 7.17 8.69
CA MET A 17 25.89 6.42 8.39
C MET A 17 25.19 7.15 7.25
N ALA A 18 25.65 6.90 6.04
CA ALA A 18 24.78 7.00 4.88
C ALA A 18 23.72 5.90 5.05
N GLY A 19 22.68 6.21 5.82
CA GLY A 19 21.45 5.45 5.78
C GLY A 19 20.89 5.62 4.39
N THR A 20 21.29 4.76 3.46
CA THR A 20 20.47 4.51 2.28
C THR A 20 19.14 4.06 2.86
N ALA A 21 18.12 4.92 2.74
CA ALA A 21 16.74 4.50 2.84
C ALA A 21 16.63 3.32 1.88
N HIS A 22 16.76 2.09 2.40
CA HIS A 22 16.43 0.91 1.65
C HIS A 22 14.96 1.13 1.30
N ALA A 23 14.67 1.41 0.03
CA ALA A 23 13.32 1.25 -0.48
C ALA A 23 12.93 -0.17 -0.09
N GLU A 24 12.01 -0.31 0.86
CA GLU A 24 11.57 -1.61 1.34
C GLU A 24 11.09 -2.42 0.12
N ASP A 25 11.43 -3.70 0.06
CA ASP A 25 10.98 -4.59 -1.03
C ASP A 25 9.46 -4.50 -1.17
N PRO A 26 8.93 -4.06 -2.34
CA PRO A 26 7.50 -3.96 -2.58
C PRO A 26 6.71 -5.24 -2.22
N LYS A 27 7.31 -6.43 -2.40
CA LYS A 27 6.68 -7.71 -2.04
C LYS A 27 6.58 -7.91 -0.53
N ALA A 28 7.61 -7.55 0.21
CA ALA A 28 7.57 -7.57 1.68
C ALA A 28 6.58 -6.52 2.23
N ALA A 29 6.55 -5.33 1.61
CA ALA A 29 5.64 -4.25 2.00
C ALA A 29 4.16 -4.62 1.80
N ILE A 30 3.79 -5.23 0.67
CA ILE A 30 2.40 -5.67 0.44
C ILE A 30 2.00 -6.79 1.41
N ALA A 31 2.90 -7.74 1.69
CA ALA A 31 2.64 -8.79 2.67
C ALA A 31 2.42 -8.23 4.09
N LYS A 32 3.15 -7.18 4.47
CA LYS A 32 2.93 -6.46 5.74
C LYS A 32 1.57 -5.79 5.78
N LEU A 33 1.16 -5.10 4.70
CA LEU A 33 -0.16 -4.48 4.61
C LEU A 33 -1.28 -5.54 4.74
N ASP A 34 -1.16 -6.65 4.02
CA ASP A 34 -2.13 -7.74 4.06
C ASP A 34 -2.23 -8.36 5.46
N ALA A 35 -1.10 -8.51 6.16
CA ALA A 35 -1.08 -8.96 7.55
C ALA A 35 -1.76 -7.96 8.51
N MET A 36 -1.67 -6.66 8.26
CA MET A 36 -2.40 -5.65 9.05
C MET A 36 -3.91 -5.80 8.87
N TYR A 37 -4.38 -6.01 7.64
CA TYR A 37 -5.79 -6.24 7.37
C TYR A 37 -6.29 -7.59 7.91
N ALA A 38 -5.50 -8.65 7.80
CA ALA A 38 -5.84 -9.97 8.33
C ALA A 38 -6.10 -9.96 9.85
N LYS A 39 -5.39 -9.10 10.61
CA LYS A 39 -5.63 -8.91 12.05
C LYS A 39 -7.03 -8.36 12.38
N LEU A 40 -7.69 -7.70 11.42
CA LEU A 40 -9.04 -7.19 11.59
C LEU A 40 -10.11 -8.29 11.42
N GLY A 41 -9.75 -9.38 10.74
CA GLY A 41 -10.60 -10.54 10.49
C GLY A 41 -10.71 -10.89 9.02
N GLU A 42 -11.50 -11.92 8.72
CA GLU A 42 -11.67 -12.42 7.35
C GLU A 42 -12.41 -11.40 6.46
N PRO A 43 -11.98 -11.23 5.20
CA PRO A 43 -12.60 -10.28 4.29
C PRO A 43 -13.94 -10.80 3.76
N HIS A 44 -14.91 -9.90 3.65
CA HIS A 44 -16.21 -10.18 3.04
C HIS A 44 -16.90 -8.91 2.55
N VAL A 45 -17.92 -9.07 1.71
CA VAL A 45 -18.82 -8.00 1.27
C VAL A 45 -20.25 -8.32 1.73
N ASP A 46 -20.99 -7.33 2.22
CA ASP A 46 -22.34 -7.54 2.80
C ASP A 46 -23.49 -7.14 1.83
N GLY A 47 -23.17 -6.85 0.56
CA GLY A 47 -24.14 -6.49 -0.48
C GLY A 47 -24.70 -5.07 -0.38
N ASN A 48 -24.42 -4.34 0.71
CA ASN A 48 -24.81 -2.95 0.84
C ASN A 48 -23.96 -2.05 -0.05
N ALA A 49 -24.59 -1.01 -0.60
CA ALA A 49 -23.91 0.00 -1.40
C ALA A 49 -23.36 1.12 -0.50
N GLU A 50 -22.10 1.47 -0.73
CA GLU A 50 -21.38 2.54 -0.06
C GLU A 50 -20.82 3.52 -1.09
N LYS A 51 -20.65 4.78 -0.68
CA LYS A 51 -20.06 5.81 -1.55
C LYS A 51 -18.55 5.66 -1.62
N ALA A 52 -18.01 5.73 -2.83
CA ALA A 52 -16.58 5.90 -3.10
C ALA A 52 -16.43 7.01 -4.14
N GLY A 53 -16.19 8.24 -3.68
CA GLY A 53 -16.41 9.43 -4.51
C GLY A 53 -17.87 9.51 -4.94
N ASP A 54 -18.11 9.68 -6.23
CA ASP A 54 -19.48 9.73 -6.79
C ASP A 54 -20.10 8.34 -7.01
N LEU A 55 -19.29 7.28 -6.99
CA LEU A 55 -19.71 5.91 -7.28
C LEU A 55 -20.39 5.24 -6.07
N ALA A 56 -21.38 4.39 -6.36
CA ALA A 56 -21.91 3.43 -5.40
C ALA A 56 -21.24 2.07 -5.62
N VAL A 57 -20.62 1.52 -4.58
CA VAL A 57 -19.83 0.29 -4.64
C VAL A 57 -20.13 -0.62 -3.45
N PRO A 58 -19.86 -1.93 -3.50
CA PRO A 58 -20.05 -2.80 -2.35
C PRO A 58 -19.27 -2.34 -1.12
N ALA A 59 -19.85 -2.54 0.06
CA ALA A 59 -19.14 -2.40 1.33
C ALA A 59 -18.19 -3.58 1.53
N LEU A 60 -16.88 -3.30 1.59
CA LEU A 60 -15.85 -4.28 1.92
C LEU A 60 -15.52 -4.21 3.40
N TYR A 61 -15.49 -5.37 4.05
CA TYR A 61 -15.14 -5.53 5.46
C TYR A 61 -13.94 -6.43 5.61
N PHE A 62 -13.19 -6.21 6.70
CA PHE A 62 -12.34 -7.23 7.32
C PHE A 62 -12.82 -7.43 8.75
N GLY A 63 -13.30 -8.65 9.05
CA GLY A 63 -14.05 -8.90 10.28
C GLY A 63 -15.20 -7.90 10.44
N LYS A 64 -15.31 -7.22 11.59
CA LYS A 64 -16.39 -6.24 11.82
C LYS A 64 -16.11 -4.85 11.25
N ARG A 65 -14.92 -4.61 10.69
CA ARG A 65 -14.49 -3.27 10.28
C ARG A 65 -14.79 -3.02 8.81
N LYS A 66 -15.64 -2.03 8.52
CA LYS A 66 -15.87 -1.50 7.17
C LYS A 66 -14.62 -0.75 6.69
N ILE A 67 -14.18 -1.02 5.47
CA ILE A 67 -12.99 -0.40 4.87
C ILE A 67 -13.35 0.83 4.03
N ASN A 68 -14.55 0.89 3.46
CA ASN A 68 -14.98 2.03 2.63
C ASN A 68 -14.86 3.35 3.42
N ASN A 69 -14.06 4.28 2.89
CA ASN A 69 -13.72 5.57 3.47
C ASN A 69 -13.02 5.51 4.85
N ASN A 70 -12.66 4.33 5.36
CA ASN A 70 -11.80 4.19 6.54
C ASN A 70 -10.33 4.16 6.08
N ASN A 71 -9.53 5.14 6.50
CA ASN A 71 -8.13 5.27 6.09
C ASN A 71 -7.12 4.93 7.19
N ASP A 72 -7.57 4.39 8.32
CA ASP A 72 -6.72 4.21 9.51
C ASP A 72 -5.54 3.29 9.20
N VAL A 73 -5.82 2.13 8.58
CA VAL A 73 -4.80 1.12 8.25
C VAL A 73 -3.82 1.63 7.20
N VAL A 74 -4.31 2.30 6.14
CA VAL A 74 -3.42 2.81 5.08
C VAL A 74 -2.55 3.95 5.61
N ASP A 75 -3.05 4.79 6.50
CA ASP A 75 -2.28 5.89 7.09
C ASP A 75 -1.25 5.38 8.11
N GLU A 76 -1.63 4.41 8.94
CA GLU A 76 -0.70 3.72 9.84
C GLU A 76 0.41 3.01 9.04
N PHE A 77 0.04 2.31 7.97
CA PHE A 77 1.00 1.65 7.09
C PHE A 77 2.03 2.65 6.58
N LYS A 78 1.59 3.78 6.00
CA LYS A 78 2.48 4.84 5.50
C LYS A 78 3.38 5.43 6.57
N LYS A 79 2.88 5.63 7.80
CA LYS A 79 3.72 6.09 8.92
C LYS A 79 4.81 5.08 9.25
N SER A 80 4.55 3.78 9.10
CA SER A 80 5.47 2.71 9.47
C SER A 80 6.45 2.30 8.37
N THR A 81 6.16 2.54 7.09
CA THR A 81 6.95 2.08 5.93
C THR A 81 7.42 3.20 5.01
N GLY A 82 6.76 4.37 5.06
CA GLY A 82 6.92 5.43 4.05
C GLY A 82 6.22 5.15 2.72
N ALA A 83 5.75 3.92 2.46
CA ALA A 83 5.00 3.59 1.25
C ALA A 83 3.56 4.10 1.30
N THR A 84 3.04 4.45 0.13
CA THR A 84 1.61 4.63 -0.05
C THR A 84 0.87 3.30 -0.02
N ALA A 85 -0.41 3.32 0.33
CA ALA A 85 -1.27 2.15 0.41
C ALA A 85 -2.69 2.47 -0.04
N THR A 86 -3.36 1.46 -0.60
CA THR A 86 -4.73 1.56 -1.10
C THR A 86 -5.45 0.22 -0.96
N VAL A 87 -6.75 0.27 -0.72
CA VAL A 87 -7.69 -0.86 -0.93
C VAL A 87 -8.68 -0.50 -2.01
N PHE A 88 -8.86 -1.42 -2.94
CA PHE A 88 -9.92 -1.41 -3.94
C PHE A 88 -10.95 -2.50 -3.64
N VAL A 89 -12.22 -2.23 -3.90
CA VAL A 89 -13.30 -3.24 -3.89
C VAL A 89 -13.67 -3.61 -5.32
N LYS A 90 -14.00 -4.88 -5.55
CA LYS A 90 -14.58 -5.31 -6.83
C LYS A 90 -16.02 -4.80 -6.93
N SER A 91 -16.34 -4.09 -8.01
CA SER A 91 -17.65 -3.49 -8.27
C SER A 91 -18.03 -3.75 -9.73
N GLY A 92 -18.84 -4.78 -9.95
CA GLY A 92 -19.06 -5.33 -11.29
C GLY A 92 -17.74 -5.84 -11.87
N GLU A 93 -17.35 -5.29 -13.02
CA GLU A 93 -16.06 -5.62 -13.63
C GLU A 93 -14.91 -4.77 -13.12
N ASP A 94 -15.16 -3.63 -12.46
CA ASP A 94 -14.08 -2.73 -12.05
C ASP A 94 -13.55 -3.03 -10.65
N TYR A 95 -12.33 -2.56 -10.37
CA TYR A 95 -11.84 -2.39 -8.99
C TYR A 95 -11.84 -0.91 -8.67
N VAL A 96 -12.65 -0.50 -7.69
CA VAL A 96 -12.83 0.91 -7.31
C VAL A 96 -12.10 1.19 -6.02
N ARG A 97 -11.36 2.29 -5.97
CA ARG A 97 -10.59 2.71 -4.80
C ARG A 97 -11.52 3.14 -3.66
N ILE A 98 -11.45 2.47 -2.52
CA ILE A 98 -12.35 2.74 -1.38
C ILE A 98 -11.64 3.26 -0.13
N SER A 99 -10.32 3.03 0.00
CA SER A 99 -9.47 3.52 1.09
C SER A 99 -8.07 3.76 0.55
N THR A 100 -7.47 4.92 0.81
CA THR A 100 -6.17 5.26 0.21
C THR A 100 -5.50 6.44 0.89
N ASN A 101 -4.17 6.42 0.95
CA ASN A 101 -3.36 7.59 1.31
C ASN A 101 -2.65 8.23 0.09
N VAL A 102 -2.96 7.75 -1.12
CA VAL A 102 -2.53 8.36 -2.38
C VAL A 102 -3.41 9.57 -2.65
N LEU A 103 -2.77 10.70 -2.87
CA LEU A 103 -3.44 11.97 -3.14
C LEU A 103 -3.56 12.23 -4.64
N THR A 104 -4.64 12.90 -5.05
CA THR A 104 -4.79 13.52 -6.36
C THR A 104 -3.88 14.75 -6.45
N PRO A 105 -3.66 15.31 -7.66
CA PRO A 105 -2.92 16.56 -7.83
C PRO A 105 -3.47 17.73 -7.01
N GLU A 106 -4.78 17.72 -6.71
CA GLU A 106 -5.47 18.73 -5.90
C GLU A 106 -5.35 18.47 -4.38
N GLY A 107 -4.58 17.46 -3.97
CA GLY A 107 -4.32 17.12 -2.57
C GLY A 107 -5.43 16.33 -1.87
N LYS A 108 -6.46 15.87 -2.59
CA LYS A 108 -7.54 15.03 -2.04
C LYS A 108 -7.15 13.56 -2.12
N ARG A 109 -7.73 12.68 -1.30
CA ARG A 109 -7.53 11.23 -1.46
C ARG A 109 -8.18 10.75 -2.76
N GLY A 110 -7.49 9.89 -3.52
CA GLY A 110 -7.97 9.37 -4.81
C GLY A 110 -9.12 8.36 -4.75
N VAL A 111 -9.99 8.42 -3.74
CA VAL A 111 -11.16 7.54 -3.56
C VAL A 111 -12.10 7.69 -4.76
N GLY A 112 -12.72 6.58 -5.21
CA GLY A 112 -13.62 6.54 -6.36
C GLY A 112 -12.93 6.35 -7.71
N THR A 113 -11.61 6.49 -7.78
CA THR A 113 -10.84 6.14 -8.99
C THR A 113 -10.80 4.64 -9.23
N LYS A 114 -10.77 4.23 -10.49
CA LYS A 114 -10.69 2.81 -10.88
C LYS A 114 -9.24 2.37 -11.04
N LEU A 115 -8.96 1.11 -10.74
CA LEU A 115 -7.72 0.46 -11.17
C LEU A 115 -7.69 0.42 -12.71
N ALA A 116 -6.58 0.85 -13.33
CA ALA A 116 -6.44 0.83 -14.77
C ALA A 116 -6.50 -0.59 -15.35
N ARG A 117 -7.18 -0.75 -16.49
CA ARG A 117 -7.30 -2.02 -17.23
C ARG A 117 -5.98 -2.36 -17.96
N ALA A 118 -4.97 -2.74 -17.19
CA ALA A 118 -3.64 -3.12 -17.65
C ALA A 118 -3.26 -4.53 -17.17
N ALA A 119 -2.01 -4.97 -17.39
CA ALA A 119 -1.54 -6.30 -16.98
C ALA A 119 -1.81 -6.62 -15.49
N THR A 120 -1.69 -5.62 -14.61
CA THR A 120 -2.03 -5.76 -13.17
C THR A 120 -3.49 -6.12 -12.96
N TYR A 121 -4.42 -5.48 -13.68
CA TYR A 121 -5.85 -5.77 -13.56
C TYR A 121 -6.17 -7.22 -13.95
N GLU A 122 -5.56 -7.72 -15.03
CA GLU A 122 -5.71 -9.12 -15.45
C GLU A 122 -5.11 -10.09 -14.42
N ALA A 123 -3.97 -9.76 -13.83
CA ALA A 123 -3.39 -10.55 -12.74
C ALA A 123 -4.31 -10.62 -11.52
N MET A 124 -4.95 -9.51 -11.14
CA MET A 124 -5.91 -9.47 -10.02
C MET A 124 -7.12 -10.36 -10.30
N ASN A 125 -7.66 -10.34 -11.52
CA ASN A 125 -8.75 -11.24 -11.92
C ASN A 125 -8.36 -12.72 -11.89
N LYS A 126 -7.10 -13.04 -12.21
CA LYS A 126 -6.55 -14.39 -12.09
C LYS A 126 -6.21 -14.78 -10.64
N GLY A 127 -6.37 -13.86 -9.69
CA GLY A 127 -6.06 -14.11 -8.29
C GLY A 127 -4.56 -14.25 -8.02
N VAL A 128 -3.72 -13.54 -8.80
CA VAL A 128 -2.25 -13.58 -8.74
C VAL A 128 -1.69 -12.21 -8.35
N GLN A 129 -0.76 -12.17 -7.39
CA GLN A 129 -0.02 -10.95 -7.00
C GLN A 129 0.82 -10.43 -8.18
N ALA A 130 0.86 -9.11 -8.38
CA ALA A 130 1.65 -8.48 -9.43
C ALA A 130 2.40 -7.25 -8.90
N CYS A 131 3.66 -7.10 -9.32
CA CYS A 131 4.49 -5.96 -8.95
C CYS A 131 5.18 -5.37 -10.18
N SER A 132 5.13 -4.05 -10.33
CA SER A 132 5.70 -3.33 -11.48
C SER A 132 5.82 -1.84 -11.17
N VAL A 133 6.63 -1.14 -11.95
CA VAL A 133 6.58 0.33 -11.99
C VAL A 133 5.29 0.76 -12.67
N VAL A 134 4.52 1.64 -12.04
CA VAL A 134 3.24 2.14 -12.56
C VAL A 134 3.09 3.63 -12.34
N ASP A 135 2.35 4.30 -13.21
CA ASP A 135 1.85 5.65 -12.94
C ASP A 135 0.53 5.56 -12.17
N VAL A 136 0.47 6.23 -11.02
CA VAL A 136 -0.75 6.39 -10.23
C VAL A 136 -1.03 7.87 -10.05
N LEU A 137 -2.07 8.36 -10.72
CA LEU A 137 -2.51 9.76 -10.67
C LEU A 137 -1.40 10.76 -11.03
N GLY A 138 -0.59 10.44 -12.05
CA GLY A 138 0.48 11.29 -12.56
C GLY A 138 1.79 11.20 -11.80
N THR A 139 1.94 10.20 -10.92
CA THR A 139 3.17 9.96 -10.16
C THR A 139 3.62 8.51 -10.34
N LYS A 140 4.92 8.30 -10.57
CA LYS A 140 5.51 6.96 -10.71
C LYS A 140 5.73 6.31 -9.36
N TYR A 141 5.41 5.02 -9.27
CA TYR A 141 5.60 4.20 -8.08
C TYR A 141 6.20 2.84 -8.42
N ASP A 142 7.09 2.35 -7.57
CA ASP A 142 7.38 0.93 -7.45
C ASP A 142 6.24 0.27 -6.67
N ALA A 143 5.34 -0.40 -7.39
CA ALA A 143 4.09 -0.87 -6.84
C ALA A 143 3.99 -2.39 -6.76
N CYS A 144 3.23 -2.86 -5.78
CA CYS A 144 2.71 -4.21 -5.72
C CYS A 144 1.21 -4.18 -5.45
N TYR A 145 0.52 -5.18 -6.01
CA TYR A 145 -0.91 -5.40 -5.88
C TYR A 145 -1.16 -6.85 -5.48
N ASN A 146 -2.05 -7.09 -4.53
CA ASN A 146 -2.44 -8.44 -4.13
C ASN A 146 -3.98 -8.57 -4.08
N PRO A 147 -4.57 -9.63 -4.68
CA PRO A 147 -6.01 -9.85 -4.61
C PRO A 147 -6.48 -10.21 -3.21
N ILE A 148 -7.58 -9.59 -2.79
CA ILE A 148 -8.32 -9.93 -1.57
C ILE A 148 -9.36 -10.98 -1.95
N LYS A 149 -9.27 -12.17 -1.35
CA LYS A 149 -10.19 -13.29 -1.58
C LYS A 149 -11.09 -13.52 -0.39
N ASP A 150 -12.38 -13.78 -0.63
CA ASP A 150 -13.30 -14.21 0.42
C ASP A 150 -13.12 -15.70 0.78
N LYS A 151 -13.98 -16.21 1.67
CA LYS A 151 -13.97 -17.63 2.09
C LYS A 151 -14.19 -18.63 0.96
N SER A 152 -14.88 -18.23 -0.11
CA SER A 152 -15.10 -19.08 -1.29
C SER A 152 -13.89 -19.09 -2.24
N GLY A 153 -12.91 -18.22 -2.00
CA GLY A 153 -11.76 -17.99 -2.88
C GLY A 153 -12.03 -16.96 -3.99
N ALA A 154 -13.22 -16.35 -4.01
CA ALA A 154 -13.57 -15.32 -4.97
C ALA A 154 -12.83 -14.02 -4.68
N VAL A 155 -12.29 -13.37 -5.73
CA VAL A 155 -11.63 -12.08 -5.59
C VAL A 155 -12.68 -10.98 -5.40
N ILE A 156 -12.68 -10.35 -4.23
CA ILE A 156 -13.64 -9.30 -3.83
C ILE A 156 -13.00 -7.92 -3.70
N GLY A 157 -11.68 -7.83 -3.82
CA GLY A 157 -10.93 -6.57 -3.74
C GLY A 157 -9.46 -6.75 -4.05
N VAL A 158 -8.70 -5.67 -3.89
CA VAL A 158 -7.26 -5.64 -4.16
C VAL A 158 -6.59 -4.70 -3.14
N THR A 159 -5.50 -5.15 -2.51
CA THR A 159 -4.58 -4.27 -1.80
C THR A 159 -3.50 -3.76 -2.75
N TYR A 160 -3.02 -2.55 -2.49
CA TYR A 160 -1.94 -1.90 -3.23
C TYR A 160 -0.98 -1.24 -2.25
N ILE A 161 0.31 -1.31 -2.58
CA ILE A 161 1.35 -0.44 -2.02
C ILE A 161 2.13 0.23 -3.16
N GLY A 162 2.77 1.36 -2.84
CA GLY A 162 3.67 2.03 -3.77
C GLY A 162 4.72 2.87 -3.07
N PHE A 163 6.00 2.63 -3.39
CA PHE A 163 7.09 3.53 -3.07
C PHE A 163 7.20 4.57 -4.18
N LYS A 164 7.08 5.84 -3.81
CA LYS A 164 7.17 6.94 -4.77
C LYS A 164 8.61 7.01 -5.32
N GLN A 165 8.75 7.10 -6.64
CA GLN A 165 10.03 7.38 -7.31
C GLN A 165 10.34 8.89 -7.33
#